data_AF-A0A538A8J5-F1
#
_entry.id   AF-A0A538A8J5-F1
#
_cell.length_a   1.000
_cell.length_b   1.000
_cell.length_c   1.000
_cell.angle_alpha   90.00
_cell.angle_beta   90.00
_cell.angle_gamma   90.00
#
_symmetry.space_group_name_H-M   'P 1'
#
loop_
_entity.id
_entity.type
_entity.pdbx_description
1 polymer ?
#
loop_
_entity_poly.entity_id
_entity_poly.type
_entity_poly.pdbx_seq_one_letter_code
_entity_poly.pdbx_strand_id
1 'polypeptide(L)' 'LLHDALLGDATLFTRADEVEQEWRIIEPILERWASDLQGPEIYESGSQGPGEANRLLAIRGRAWRQI' A
#
# COMPACT_ATOMS: atom_id res chain seq x y z
N LEU A 1 -3.57 -8.75 -19.63
CA LEU A 1 -4.65 -9.28 -18.77
C LEU A 1 -5.77 -9.93 -19.59
N LEU A 2 -6.52 -9.19 -20.42
CA LEU A 2 -7.62 -9.80 -21.19
C LEU A 2 -7.13 -10.85 -22.21
N HIS A 3 -6.02 -10.58 -22.90
CA HIS A 3 -5.41 -11.54 -23.82
C HIS A 3 -4.97 -12.82 -23.10
N ASP A 4 -4.33 -12.67 -21.94
CA ASP A 4 -3.83 -13.78 -21.10
C ASP A 4 -5.00 -14.63 -20.59
N ALA A 5 -6.12 -14.00 -20.19
CA ALA A 5 -7.34 -14.70 -19.80
C ALA A 5 -7.93 -15.57 -20.93
N LEU A 6 -7.92 -15.07 -22.18
CA LEU A 6 -8.41 -15.82 -23.33
C LEU A 6 -7.51 -17.02 -23.69
N LEU A 7 -6.21 -16.91 -23.40
CA LEU A 7 -5.24 -17.99 -23.60
C LEU A 7 -5.16 -18.97 -22.42
N GLY A 8 -5.85 -18.67 -21.31
CA GLY A 8 -5.78 -19.47 -20.08
C GLY A 8 -4.46 -19.30 -19.31
N ASP A 9 -3.72 -18.22 -19.57
CA ASP A 9 -2.49 -17.90 -18.83
C ASP A 9 -2.85 -17.12 -17.55
N ALA A 10 -2.57 -17.76 -16.41
CA ALA A 10 -2.88 -17.22 -15.08
C ALA A 10 -1.70 -16.44 -14.44
N THR A 11 -0.57 -16.28 -15.13
CA THR A 11 0.68 -15.74 -14.53
C THR A 11 0.54 -14.30 -14.00
N LEU A 12 -0.37 -13.51 -14.55
CA LEU A 12 -0.62 -12.11 -14.16
C LEU A 12 -1.88 -11.93 -13.30
N PHE A 13 -2.43 -13.02 -12.77
CA PHE A 13 -3.60 -13.01 -11.89
C PHE A 13 -3.20 -13.43 -10.48
N THR A 14 -3.64 -12.68 -9.48
CA THR A 14 -3.44 -13.04 -8.08
C THR A 14 -4.24 -14.30 -7.74
N ARG A 15 -3.61 -15.23 -7.03
CA ARG A 15 -4.27 -16.47 -6.59
C ARG A 15 -5.14 -16.23 -5.35
N ALA A 16 -6.12 -17.09 -5.12
CA ALA A 16 -7.02 -16.95 -3.97
C ALA A 16 -6.28 -17.00 -2.62
N ASP A 17 -5.31 -17.91 -2.47
CA ASP A 17 -4.49 -18.02 -1.26
C ASP A 17 -3.60 -16.79 -1.04
N GLU A 18 -3.09 -16.19 -2.11
CA GLU A 18 -2.36 -14.92 -2.06
C GLU A 18 -3.25 -13.77 -1.60
N VAL A 19 -4.45 -13.63 -2.17
CA VAL A 19 -5.44 -12.62 -1.75
C VAL A 19 -5.79 -12.76 -0.27
N GLU A 20 -5.99 -13.99 0.22
CA GLU A 20 -6.26 -14.23 1.65
C GLU A 20 -5.10 -13.79 2.54
N GLN A 21 -3.84 -14.02 2.14
CA GLN A 21 -2.68 -13.54 2.91
C GLN A 21 -2.51 -12.02 2.85
N GLU A 22 -2.77 -11.40 1.70
CA GLU A 22 -2.78 -9.94 1.56
C GLU A 22 -3.81 -9.32 2.52
N TRP A 23 -5.03 -9.85 2.56
CA TRP A 23 -6.07 -9.38 3.46
C TRP A 23 -5.70 -9.57 4.93
N ARG A 24 -5.10 -10.71 5.29
CA ARG A 24 -4.62 -10.95 6.66
C ARG A 24 -3.62 -9.89 7.14
N ILE A 25 -2.85 -9.28 6.23
CA ILE A 25 -1.90 -8.21 6.55
C ILE A 25 -2.62 -6.84 6.63
N ILE A 26 -3.54 -6.56 5.70
CA ILE A 26 -4.17 -5.24 5.56
C ILE A 26 -5.33 -5.02 6.54
N GLU A 27 -6.12 -6.04 6.82
CA GLU A 27 -7.30 -5.96 7.70
C GLU A 27 -7.01 -5.29 9.07
N PRO A 28 -6.00 -5.70 9.86
CA PRO A 28 -5.74 -5.07 11.16
C PRO A 28 -5.32 -3.59 11.05
N ILE A 29 -4.74 -3.17 9.92
CA ILE A 29 -4.39 -1.77 9.67
C ILE A 29 -5.66 -0.95 9.47
N LEU A 30 -6.61 -1.48 8.69
CA LEU A 30 -7.90 -0.83 8.44
C LEU A 30 -8.75 -0.74 9.70
N GLU A 31 -8.82 -1.82 10.49
CA GLU A 31 -9.53 -1.83 11.77
C GLU A 31 -8.99 -0.76 12.71
N ARG A 32 -7.66 -0.65 12.80
CA ARG A 32 -7.02 0.39 13.61
C ARG A 32 -7.36 1.78 13.10
N TRP A 33 -7.26 2.04 11.80
CA TRP A 33 -7.61 3.34 11.22
C TRP A 33 -9.07 3.71 11.40
N ALA A 34 -10.00 2.75 11.30
CA ALA A 34 -11.42 3.01 11.53
C ALA A 34 -11.71 3.47 12.97
N SER A 35 -10.89 3.06 13.94
CA SER A 35 -11.00 3.48 15.35
C SER A 35 -10.27 4.79 15.68
N ASP A 36 -9.44 5.31 14.78
CA ASP A 36 -8.64 6.50 15.02
C ASP A 36 -9.35 7.78 14.56
N LEU A 37 -9.59 8.70 15.50
CA LEU A 37 -10.29 9.96 15.24
C LEU A 37 -9.36 11.07 14.75
N GLN A 38 -8.04 10.87 14.76
CA GLN A 38 -7.08 11.90 14.33
C GLN A 38 -7.00 12.04 12.81
N GLY A 39 -7.36 10.98 12.06
CA GLY A 39 -7.27 10.94 10.61
C GLY A 39 -5.82 10.92 10.09
N PRO A 40 -5.63 10.87 8.77
CA PRO A 40 -4.29 10.88 8.17
C PRO A 40 -3.64 12.27 8.24
N GLU A 41 -2.31 12.28 8.22
CA GLU A 41 -1.52 13.51 8.13
C GLU A 41 -1.79 14.27 6.82
N ILE A 42 -1.90 15.59 6.93
CA ILE A 42 -2.22 16.48 5.80
C ILE A 42 -0.92 16.88 5.08
N TYR A 43 -1.01 17.04 3.76
CA TYR A 43 0.09 17.52 2.92
C TYR A 43 -0.44 18.42 1.80
N GLU A 44 0.44 19.27 1.26
CA GLU A 44 0.09 20.17 0.16
C GLU A 44 -0.09 19.39 -1.16
N SER A 45 -1.10 19.74 -1.95
CA SER A 45 -1.31 19.16 -3.27
C SER A 45 -0.10 19.39 -4.19
N GLY A 46 0.39 18.34 -4.85
CA GLY A 46 1.60 18.39 -5.68
C GLY A 46 2.91 18.19 -4.90
N SER A 47 2.87 18.15 -3.56
CA SER A 47 4.01 17.71 -2.77
C SER A 47 4.18 16.18 -2.79
N GLN A 48 5.30 15.68 -2.26
CA GLN A 48 5.60 14.24 -2.16
C GLN A 48 4.90 13.55 -0.97
N GLY A 49 3.95 14.23 -0.31
CA GLY A 49 3.27 13.74 0.89
C GLY A 49 3.80 14.37 2.20
N PRO A 50 3.32 13.87 3.36
CA PRO A 50 3.66 14.43 4.66
C PRO A 50 5.11 14.15 5.07
N GLY A 51 5.68 15.01 5.92
CA GLY A 51 7.06 14.86 6.42
C GLY A 51 7.29 13.53 7.16
N GLU A 52 6.23 13.00 7.76
CA GLU A 52 6.13 11.74 8.47
C GLU A 52 6.49 10.54 7.57
N ALA A 53 6.17 10.62 6.27
CA ALA A 53 6.55 9.59 5.31
C ALA A 53 8.09 9.51 5.11
N ASN A 54 8.78 10.65 5.14
CA ASN A 54 10.25 10.69 5.12
C ASN A 54 10.83 10.20 6.46
N ARG A 55 10.25 10.63 7.58
CA ARG A 55 10.68 10.22 8.93
C ARG A 55 10.60 8.71 9.11
N LEU A 56 9.54 8.07 8.60
CA LEU A 56 9.36 6.62 8.64
C LEU A 56 10.53 5.85 8.01
N LEU A 57 11.00 6.30 6.85
CA LEU A 57 12.15 5.69 6.17
C LEU A 57 13.48 6.04 6.86
N ALA A 58 13.63 7.28 7.34
CA ALA A 58 14.84 7.77 7.98
C ALA A 58 15.19 6.99 9.25
N ILE A 59 14.19 6.50 10.00
CA ILE A 59 14.39 5.60 11.17
C ILE A 59 15.20 4.35 10.79
N ARG A 60 15.09 3.90 9.54
CA ARG A 60 15.83 2.74 8.99
C ARG A 60 17.01 3.15 8.10
N GLY A 61 17.43 4.42 8.14
CA GLY A 61 18.52 4.94 7.32
C GLY A 61 18.22 4.97 5.83
N ARG A 62 16.93 4.98 5.44
CA ARG A 62 16.48 5.00 4.04
C ARG A 62 15.86 6.34 3.67
N ALA A 63 15.83 6.63 2.38
CA ALA A 63 15.16 7.80 1.81
C ALA A 63 14.39 7.41 0.54
N TRP A 64 13.33 8.17 0.24
CA TRP A 64 12.60 8.01 -1.02
C TRP A 64 13.48 8.38 -2.20
N ARG A 65 13.35 7.61 -3.30
CA ARG A 65 13.99 7.96 -4.56
C ARG A 65 13.30 9.20 -5.14
N GLN A 66 14.07 10.19 -5.55
CA GLN A 66 13.55 11.36 -6.27
C GLN A 66 13.14 10.91 -7.69
N ILE A 67 11.94 11.30 -8.12
CA ILE A 67 11.36 10.98 -9.43
C ILE A 67 11.38 12.25 -10.29
#